data_AF-A0A2V7QW69-F1
#
_entry.id   AF-A0A2V7QW69-F1
#
_cell.length_a   1.000
_cell.length_b   1.000
_cell.length_c   1.000
_cell.angle_alpha   90.00
_cell.angle_beta   90.00
_cell.angle_gamma   90.00
#
_symmetry.space_group_name_H-M   'P 1'
#
loop_
_entity.id
_entity.type
_entity.pdbx_description
1 polymer ?
#
loop_
_entity_poly.entity_id
_entity_poly.type
_entity_poly.pdbx_seq_one_letter_code
_entity_poly.pdbx_strand_id
1 'polypeptide(L)'
;MGAVKRFGLLLGAVLIAACGSDSGPPSLSSVLIAGDSTVGLNGTMQLTARAFAGSAPVTTGLTFVWMSSDTTKARVSQTGLVTGVRLGVVIITVSAVPDVGTPVTSDPYVIRTRITRIVFRPFDISLASRNDTVILVADARDAQGASVTGIGFTWVSRDPGIVTVADSGSHAAIVAAVGYGTTQVVATVDRVSDSVTASVEQVPATVSTVPSSFSTLTAFGRSVQATCIAVTASGDTIPNHLCNWSVLSAGVVAVNPATAHTTTVTAVGNGTASIQAQAAAGVVTSKPVTVNQVPKTVVISPANFGTPDVTMTTNQSAPFFAAVLDSLDHPALEDSVVWTSSDSTRASPAATATLDSTVITTFAVAGAATITATAGPASATRVVNVSATPISFATDVQSIFNTSTPPCTNCHPSAAGMNLTTGSSYASIVNQNASEVPAMKRVRPFMPDSSYLVHTIQGTQTTVGGTGARMPLGCSGSGCLPNASINLIRNWILQGALQN
;
A
#
# COMPACT_ATOMS: atom_id res chain seq x y z
N MET A 1 -18.49 -35.75 58.82
CA MET A 1 -18.49 -36.18 60.23
C MET A 1 -19.85 -36.80 60.50
N GLY A 2 -19.98 -38.12 60.38
CA GLY A 2 -19.97 -39.04 61.53
C GLY A 2 -21.43 -39.45 61.79
N ALA A 3 -21.99 -40.48 61.15
CA ALA A 3 -21.78 -41.92 61.37
C ALA A 3 -22.12 -42.39 62.79
N VAL A 4 -22.83 -43.53 62.81
CA VAL A 4 -22.94 -44.58 63.86
C VAL A 4 -24.22 -44.47 64.74
N LYS A 5 -25.27 -45.32 64.54
CA LYS A 5 -25.48 -46.72 65.02
C LYS A 5 -25.39 -46.80 66.57
N ARG A 6 -26.32 -47.35 67.36
CA ARG A 6 -26.92 -48.69 67.36
C ARG A 6 -27.83 -48.88 68.61
N PHE A 7 -28.77 -49.82 68.49
CA PHE A 7 -29.29 -50.79 69.51
C PHE A 7 -30.36 -50.41 70.56
N GLY A 8 -31.30 -51.36 70.73
CA GLY A 8 -32.29 -51.46 71.82
C GLY A 8 -33.60 -52.09 71.35
N LEU A 9 -33.61 -53.38 71.01
CA LEU A 9 -34.14 -54.50 71.82
C LEU A 9 -35.65 -54.47 72.13
N LEU A 10 -36.37 -55.41 71.48
CA LEU A 10 -37.52 -56.21 71.92
C LEU A 10 -38.55 -55.59 72.89
N LEU A 11 -39.79 -55.48 72.42
CA LEU A 11 -40.96 -55.93 73.18
C LEU A 11 -42.09 -56.32 72.22
N GLY A 12 -42.60 -57.54 72.36
CA GLY A 12 -43.68 -58.07 71.55
C GLY A 12 -45.02 -57.42 71.87
N ALA A 13 -45.88 -57.33 70.86
CA ALA A 13 -47.31 -57.17 71.05
C ALA A 13 -48.06 -57.59 69.79
N VAL A 14 -48.83 -58.67 69.96
CA VAL A 14 -50.19 -58.85 69.45
C VAL A 14 -50.35 -59.01 67.93
N LEU A 15 -50.55 -60.27 67.52
CA LEU A 15 -51.35 -60.59 66.35
C LEU A 15 -52.75 -59.98 66.53
N ILE A 16 -53.05 -58.93 65.77
CA ILE A 16 -54.41 -58.58 65.40
C ILE A 16 -54.55 -58.97 63.93
N ALA A 17 -55.20 -60.10 63.70
CA ALA A 17 -55.85 -60.35 62.42
C ALA A 17 -56.99 -59.33 62.30
N ALA A 18 -56.73 -58.21 61.65
CA ALA A 18 -57.76 -57.31 61.14
C ALA A 18 -57.96 -57.65 59.66
N CYS A 19 -59.15 -58.19 59.38
CA CYS A 19 -59.70 -58.39 58.05
C CYS A 19 -59.58 -57.14 57.18
N GLY A 20 -59.51 -57.39 55.87
CA GLY A 20 -59.28 -56.39 54.83
C GLY A 20 -60.10 -55.12 55.00
N SER A 21 -59.38 -54.00 55.02
CA SER A 21 -59.84 -52.86 54.26
C SER A 21 -59.47 -53.16 52.81
N ASP A 22 -60.46 -53.52 52.00
CA ASP A 22 -60.43 -53.21 50.57
C ASP A 22 -60.05 -51.73 50.45
N SER A 23 -58.76 -51.42 50.34
CA SER A 23 -58.36 -50.21 49.66
C SER A 23 -58.81 -50.45 48.24
N GLY A 24 -60.01 -49.96 47.92
CA GLY A 24 -60.54 -50.02 46.57
C GLY A 24 -59.45 -49.62 45.58
N PRO A 25 -59.49 -50.18 44.37
CA PRO A 25 -58.45 -49.95 43.36
C PRO A 25 -58.11 -48.46 43.27
N PRO A 26 -56.82 -48.09 43.16
CA PRO A 26 -56.38 -46.70 43.26
C PRO A 26 -57.18 -45.81 42.30
N SER A 27 -57.94 -44.87 42.85
CA SER A 27 -58.71 -43.91 42.04
C SER A 27 -57.73 -42.93 41.38
N LEU A 28 -57.68 -42.94 40.06
CA LEU A 28 -56.85 -42.02 39.29
C LEU A 28 -57.29 -40.56 39.53
N SER A 29 -56.32 -39.65 39.64
CA SER A 29 -56.55 -38.21 39.83
C SER A 29 -56.11 -37.38 38.63
N SER A 30 -55.09 -37.80 37.89
CA SER A 30 -54.60 -37.07 36.71
C SER A 30 -53.82 -37.96 35.74
N VAL A 31 -53.74 -37.52 34.48
CA VAL A 31 -52.92 -38.13 33.45
C VAL A 31 -52.13 -37.04 32.73
N LEU A 32 -50.83 -37.24 32.59
CA LEU A 32 -49.92 -36.29 31.96
C LEU A 32 -49.33 -36.88 30.68
N ILE A 33 -49.32 -36.08 29.61
CA ILE A 33 -48.62 -36.37 28.36
C ILE A 33 -47.25 -35.70 28.41
N ALA A 34 -46.19 -36.41 27.97
CA ALA A 34 -44.85 -35.88 27.80
C ALA A 34 -44.25 -36.29 26.44
N GLY A 35 -43.53 -35.38 25.79
CA GLY A 35 -42.88 -35.57 24.49
C GLY A 35 -42.81 -34.25 23.71
N ASP A 36 -42.36 -34.28 22.46
CA ASP A 36 -42.30 -33.07 21.64
C ASP A 36 -43.71 -32.60 21.21
N SER A 37 -43.85 -31.29 20.98
CA SER A 37 -45.11 -30.70 20.50
C SER A 37 -45.15 -30.54 18.97
N THR A 38 -44.14 -31.03 18.26
CA THR A 38 -44.00 -30.92 16.80
C THR A 38 -43.60 -32.25 16.18
N VAL A 39 -44.36 -32.70 15.18
CA VAL A 39 -44.04 -33.89 14.38
C VAL A 39 -43.73 -33.46 12.95
N GLY A 40 -42.69 -34.05 12.34
CA GLY A 40 -42.41 -33.83 10.92
C GLY A 40 -43.51 -34.40 10.04
N LEU A 41 -43.86 -33.71 8.95
CA LEU A 41 -44.75 -34.23 7.92
C LEU A 41 -44.20 -35.56 7.41
N ASN A 42 -45.05 -36.58 7.34
CA ASN A 42 -44.71 -37.97 7.02
C ASN A 42 -43.70 -38.62 8.01
N GLY A 43 -43.27 -37.91 9.06
CA GLY A 43 -42.41 -38.42 10.12
C GLY A 43 -43.19 -38.97 11.31
N THR A 44 -42.46 -39.46 12.30
CA THR A 44 -43.03 -39.94 13.57
C THR A 44 -42.33 -39.33 14.78
N MET A 45 -43.05 -39.23 15.90
CA MET A 45 -42.51 -38.87 17.20
C MET A 45 -43.24 -39.65 18.30
N GLN A 46 -42.58 -39.91 19.42
CA GLN A 46 -43.16 -40.69 20.50
C GLN A 46 -43.67 -39.77 21.62
N LEU A 47 -44.94 -39.93 22.01
CA LEU A 47 -45.48 -39.39 23.24
C LEU A 47 -45.50 -40.47 24.33
N THR A 48 -45.38 -40.04 25.58
CA THR A 48 -45.52 -40.91 26.74
C THR A 48 -46.63 -40.39 27.63
N ALA A 49 -47.37 -41.30 28.26
CA ALA A 49 -48.41 -40.98 29.23
C ALA A 49 -48.03 -41.51 30.60
N ARG A 50 -48.36 -40.75 31.65
CA ARG A 50 -48.22 -41.18 33.04
C ARG A 50 -49.49 -40.84 33.80
N ALA A 51 -50.06 -41.83 34.48
CA ALA A 51 -51.23 -41.66 35.33
C ALA A 51 -50.82 -41.55 36.80
N PHE A 52 -51.57 -40.79 37.58
CA PHE A 52 -51.30 -40.56 38.99
C PHE A 52 -52.55 -40.78 39.83
N ALA A 53 -52.36 -41.32 41.05
CA ALA A 53 -53.35 -41.32 42.13
C ALA A 53 -52.80 -40.41 43.24
N GLY A 54 -53.33 -39.18 43.32
CA GLY A 54 -52.70 -38.10 44.07
C GLY A 54 -51.34 -37.75 43.44
N SER A 55 -50.27 -37.86 44.23
CA SER A 55 -48.88 -37.65 43.77
C SER A 55 -48.15 -38.92 43.35
N ALA A 56 -48.75 -40.10 43.57
CA ALA A 56 -48.10 -41.38 43.30
C ALA A 56 -48.34 -41.82 41.83
N PRO A 57 -47.30 -42.19 41.07
CA PRO A 57 -47.48 -42.71 39.72
C PRO A 57 -48.11 -44.11 39.76
N VAL A 58 -49.04 -44.37 38.86
CA VAL A 58 -49.68 -45.67 38.67
C VAL A 58 -49.14 -46.30 37.38
N THR A 59 -48.52 -47.47 37.49
CA THR A 59 -47.76 -48.10 36.39
C THR A 59 -48.29 -49.46 35.94
N THR A 60 -49.30 -50.02 36.62
CA THR A 60 -49.88 -51.35 36.32
C THR A 60 -51.41 -51.31 36.44
N GLY A 61 -52.11 -52.22 35.77
CA GLY A 61 -53.57 -52.33 35.83
C GLY A 61 -54.32 -51.18 35.11
N LEU A 62 -53.65 -50.54 34.15
CA LEU A 62 -54.17 -49.43 33.36
C LEU A 62 -53.91 -49.69 31.87
N THR A 63 -54.88 -49.32 31.04
CA THR A 63 -54.70 -49.19 29.59
C THR A 63 -54.77 -47.72 29.20
N PHE A 64 -53.81 -47.23 28.42
CA PHE A 64 -53.86 -45.89 27.85
C PHE A 64 -54.54 -45.93 26.49
N VAL A 65 -55.58 -45.11 26.33
CA VAL A 65 -56.31 -44.93 25.08
C VAL A 65 -55.99 -43.55 24.52
N TRP A 66 -55.24 -43.52 23.42
CA TRP A 66 -54.83 -42.27 22.77
C TRP A 66 -55.85 -41.82 21.72
N MET A 67 -56.09 -40.52 21.65
CA MET A 67 -57.00 -39.93 20.68
C MET A 67 -56.39 -38.69 20.04
N SER A 68 -56.56 -38.55 18.72
CA SER A 68 -56.26 -37.34 17.97
C SER A 68 -57.56 -36.66 17.59
N SER A 69 -57.61 -35.34 17.72
CA SER A 69 -58.77 -34.53 17.31
C SER A 69 -58.98 -34.53 15.79
N ASP A 70 -57.95 -34.84 14.99
CA ASP A 70 -58.01 -34.87 13.53
C ASP A 70 -56.95 -35.81 12.95
N THR A 71 -57.34 -37.06 12.68
CA THR A 71 -56.45 -38.10 12.13
C THR A 71 -56.02 -37.85 10.69
N THR A 72 -56.60 -36.86 10.00
CA THR A 72 -56.16 -36.47 8.64
C THR A 72 -54.90 -35.61 8.68
N LYS A 73 -54.55 -35.04 9.84
CA LYS A 73 -53.34 -34.21 10.05
C LYS A 73 -52.27 -34.90 10.86
N ALA A 74 -52.65 -35.61 11.93
CA ALA A 74 -51.74 -36.47 12.66
C ALA A 74 -52.48 -37.64 13.31
N ARG A 75 -51.90 -38.84 13.19
CA ARG A 75 -52.41 -40.08 13.80
C ARG A 75 -51.60 -40.39 15.04
N VAL A 76 -52.22 -40.99 16.06
CA VAL A 76 -51.53 -41.48 17.25
C VAL A 76 -51.88 -42.95 17.46
N SER A 77 -50.89 -43.80 17.67
CA SER A 77 -51.07 -45.21 17.99
C SER A 77 -51.44 -45.40 19.47
N GLN A 78 -51.87 -46.61 19.86
CA GLN A 78 -52.08 -46.92 21.27
C GLN A 78 -50.80 -46.96 22.10
N THR A 79 -49.63 -47.02 21.46
CA THR A 79 -48.34 -46.88 22.15
C THR A 79 -47.94 -45.42 22.33
N GLY A 80 -48.73 -44.45 21.87
CA GLY A 80 -48.40 -43.01 21.88
C GLY A 80 -47.52 -42.55 20.72
N LEU A 81 -47.28 -43.40 19.71
CA LEU A 81 -46.50 -43.02 18.53
C LEU A 81 -47.35 -42.13 17.61
N VAL A 82 -46.94 -40.88 17.46
CA VAL A 82 -47.60 -39.88 16.61
C VAL A 82 -46.97 -39.90 15.21
N THR A 83 -47.78 -39.97 14.17
CA THR A 83 -47.37 -39.87 12.75
C THR A 83 -47.96 -38.61 12.13
N GLY A 84 -47.12 -37.75 11.57
CA GLY A 84 -47.55 -36.57 10.84
C GLY A 84 -48.09 -36.95 9.46
N VAL A 85 -49.31 -36.53 9.11
CA VAL A 85 -49.98 -36.88 7.84
C VAL A 85 -50.18 -35.67 6.94
N ARG A 86 -50.57 -34.52 7.51
CA ARG A 86 -50.77 -33.27 6.79
C ARG A 86 -50.43 -32.09 7.69
N LEU A 87 -49.91 -31.00 7.09
CA LEU A 87 -49.61 -29.76 7.81
C LEU A 87 -50.83 -29.25 8.58
N GLY A 88 -50.59 -28.75 9.79
CA GLY A 88 -51.61 -28.17 10.64
C GLY A 88 -51.45 -28.51 12.12
N VAL A 89 -52.48 -28.22 12.89
CA VAL A 89 -52.50 -28.38 14.35
C VAL A 89 -53.58 -29.40 14.72
N VAL A 90 -53.25 -30.31 15.62
CA VAL A 90 -54.20 -31.24 16.26
C VAL A 90 -54.04 -31.17 17.78
N ILE A 91 -55.07 -31.61 18.48
CA ILE A 91 -55.02 -31.87 19.91
C ILE A 91 -54.94 -33.39 20.10
N ILE A 92 -54.01 -33.85 20.93
CA ILE A 92 -53.93 -35.22 21.40
C ILE A 92 -54.36 -35.26 22.86
N THR A 93 -55.23 -36.21 23.17
CA THR A 93 -55.59 -36.57 24.55
C THR A 93 -55.29 -38.04 24.78
N VAL A 94 -55.09 -38.41 26.03
CA VAL A 94 -54.96 -39.80 26.44
C VAL A 94 -55.82 -40.06 27.66
N SER A 95 -56.62 -41.12 27.61
CA SER A 95 -57.44 -41.58 28.72
C SER A 95 -56.77 -42.79 29.37
N ALA A 96 -56.45 -42.70 30.66
CA ALA A 96 -56.03 -43.85 31.45
C ALA A 96 -57.27 -44.57 31.95
N VAL A 97 -57.47 -45.79 31.45
CA VAL A 97 -58.61 -46.66 31.77
C VAL A 97 -58.12 -47.73 32.75
N PRO A 98 -58.51 -47.67 34.03
CA PRO A 98 -58.18 -48.72 34.99
C PRO A 98 -59.03 -49.96 34.78
N ASP A 99 -58.50 -51.13 35.17
CA ASP A 99 -59.25 -52.40 35.13
C ASP A 99 -60.53 -52.36 35.97
N VAL A 100 -60.51 -51.54 37.04
CA VAL A 100 -61.65 -51.25 37.90
C VAL A 100 -61.60 -49.77 38.30
N GLY A 101 -62.64 -49.00 37.99
CA GLY A 101 -62.75 -47.58 38.33
C GLY A 101 -63.15 -46.68 37.15
N THR A 102 -63.19 -45.37 37.38
CA THR A 102 -63.52 -44.38 36.33
C THR A 102 -62.27 -43.96 35.55
N PRO A 103 -62.33 -43.90 34.20
CA PRO A 103 -61.24 -43.36 33.41
C PRO A 103 -60.95 -41.90 33.73
N VAL A 104 -59.68 -41.51 33.63
CA VAL A 104 -59.26 -40.10 33.70
C VAL A 104 -58.56 -39.74 32.40
N THR A 105 -58.96 -38.61 31.81
CA THR A 105 -58.39 -38.09 30.56
C THR A 105 -57.41 -36.96 30.87
N SER A 106 -56.30 -36.93 30.13
CA SER A 106 -55.32 -35.85 30.22
C SER A 106 -55.90 -34.51 29.77
N ASP A 107 -55.23 -33.43 30.17
CA ASP A 107 -55.43 -32.14 29.53
C ASP A 107 -55.06 -32.21 28.02
N PRO A 108 -55.64 -31.35 27.17
CA PRO A 108 -55.30 -31.22 25.75
C PRO A 108 -53.80 -31.01 25.49
N TYR A 109 -53.17 -31.90 24.71
CA TYR A 109 -51.78 -31.75 24.28
C TYR A 109 -51.70 -31.32 22.80
N VAL A 110 -51.22 -30.11 22.54
CA VAL A 110 -51.21 -29.53 21.18
C VAL A 110 -50.03 -30.07 20.38
N ILE A 111 -50.32 -30.72 19.25
CA ILE A 111 -49.31 -31.18 18.28
C ILE A 111 -49.41 -30.38 16.98
N ARG A 112 -48.25 -30.01 16.44
CA ARG A 112 -48.14 -29.33 15.15
C ARG A 112 -47.38 -30.21 14.16
N THR A 113 -48.02 -30.55 13.03
CA THR A 113 -47.34 -31.23 11.92
C THR A 113 -46.63 -30.17 11.08
N ARG A 114 -45.31 -30.27 10.94
CA ARG A 114 -44.49 -29.28 10.21
C ARG A 114 -43.61 -29.88 9.12
N ILE A 115 -43.17 -29.04 8.18
CA ILE A 115 -42.03 -29.39 7.33
C ILE A 115 -40.78 -29.61 8.19
N THR A 116 -39.80 -30.36 7.69
CA THR A 116 -38.59 -30.71 8.46
C THR A 116 -37.42 -29.78 8.16
N ARG A 117 -37.25 -29.36 6.90
CA ARG A 117 -36.18 -28.43 6.50
C ARG A 117 -36.55 -27.61 5.27
N ILE A 118 -35.84 -26.52 5.07
CA ILE A 118 -35.86 -25.71 3.85
C ILE A 118 -34.54 -25.93 3.11
N VAL A 119 -34.57 -25.96 1.79
CA VAL A 119 -33.37 -26.09 0.95
C VAL A 119 -33.35 -24.94 -0.05
N PHE A 120 -32.25 -24.18 -0.07
CA PHE A 120 -32.07 -23.04 -0.96
C PHE A 120 -31.36 -23.44 -2.26
N ARG A 121 -31.74 -22.79 -3.37
CA ARG A 121 -31.00 -22.78 -4.63
C ARG A 121 -30.94 -21.36 -5.20
N PRO A 122 -29.75 -20.76 -5.36
CA PRO A 122 -28.44 -21.27 -4.92
C PRO A 122 -28.32 -21.39 -3.38
N PHE A 123 -27.31 -22.10 -2.87
CA PHE A 123 -27.10 -22.32 -1.43
C PHE A 123 -26.34 -21.19 -0.73
N ASP A 124 -25.78 -20.27 -1.53
CA ASP A 124 -25.19 -18.99 -1.19
C ASP A 124 -25.46 -17.99 -2.34
N ILE A 125 -25.39 -16.70 -2.05
CA ILE A 125 -25.58 -15.63 -3.05
C ILE A 125 -24.32 -14.77 -3.05
N SER A 126 -23.73 -14.55 -4.22
CA SER A 126 -22.61 -13.63 -4.43
C SER A 126 -22.92 -12.69 -5.59
N LEU A 127 -22.98 -11.39 -5.31
CA LEU A 127 -23.26 -10.32 -6.26
C LEU A 127 -22.03 -9.41 -6.36
N ALA A 128 -21.67 -8.96 -7.57
CA ALA A 128 -20.40 -8.28 -7.82
C ALA A 128 -20.51 -6.74 -7.84
N SER A 129 -21.74 -6.22 -7.88
CA SER A 129 -22.04 -4.80 -7.89
C SER A 129 -23.44 -4.49 -7.36
N ARG A 130 -23.73 -3.21 -7.12
CA ARG A 130 -25.10 -2.75 -6.80
C ARG A 130 -26.00 -2.98 -8.01
N ASN A 131 -27.29 -3.21 -7.75
CA ASN A 131 -28.32 -3.54 -8.74
C ASN A 131 -28.16 -4.91 -9.42
N ASP A 132 -27.11 -5.68 -9.11
CA ASP A 132 -27.09 -7.10 -9.48
C ASP A 132 -28.26 -7.81 -8.82
N THR A 133 -28.83 -8.77 -9.55
CA THR A 133 -29.97 -9.55 -9.07
C THR A 133 -29.74 -11.03 -9.26
N VAL A 134 -30.32 -11.83 -8.37
CA VAL A 134 -30.38 -13.28 -8.49
C VAL A 134 -31.76 -13.77 -8.10
N ILE A 135 -32.22 -14.85 -8.73
CA ILE A 135 -33.43 -15.56 -8.32
C ILE A 135 -33.03 -16.60 -7.29
N LEU A 136 -33.58 -16.50 -6.08
CA LEU A 136 -33.44 -17.46 -5.01
C LEU A 136 -34.69 -18.32 -4.92
N VAL A 137 -34.51 -19.63 -4.90
CA VAL A 137 -35.59 -20.61 -4.73
C VAL A 137 -35.45 -21.31 -3.40
N ALA A 138 -36.56 -21.51 -2.67
CA ALA A 138 -36.62 -22.34 -1.47
C ALA A 138 -37.53 -23.55 -1.69
N ASP A 139 -37.11 -24.72 -1.22
CA ASP A 139 -37.86 -25.97 -1.32
C ASP A 139 -38.04 -26.58 0.08
N ALA A 140 -39.29 -26.80 0.46
CA ALA A 140 -39.65 -27.38 1.75
C ALA A 140 -39.59 -28.90 1.67
N ARG A 141 -38.91 -29.54 2.62
CA ARG A 141 -38.80 -31.00 2.67
C ARG A 141 -39.52 -31.60 3.86
N ASP A 142 -40.22 -32.70 3.63
CA ASP A 142 -40.82 -33.53 4.68
C ASP A 142 -39.75 -34.37 5.43
N ALA A 143 -40.17 -35.20 6.38
CA ALA A 143 -39.26 -36.01 7.19
C ALA A 143 -38.51 -37.09 6.36
N GLN A 144 -38.98 -37.40 5.16
CA GLN A 144 -38.39 -38.36 4.22
C GLN A 144 -37.55 -37.66 3.15
N GLY A 145 -37.51 -36.32 3.14
CA GLY A 145 -36.76 -35.52 2.18
C GLY A 145 -37.50 -35.21 0.89
N ALA A 146 -38.77 -35.59 0.75
CA ALA A 146 -39.59 -35.26 -0.42
C ALA A 146 -40.01 -33.78 -0.41
N SER A 147 -40.16 -33.17 -1.59
CA SER A 147 -40.60 -31.77 -1.72
C SER A 147 -42.09 -31.64 -1.35
N VAL A 148 -42.40 -30.65 -0.54
CA VAL A 148 -43.77 -30.29 -0.14
C VAL A 148 -44.23 -29.14 -1.03
N THR A 149 -45.11 -29.43 -2.00
CA THR A 149 -45.55 -28.45 -3.00
C THR A 149 -46.82 -27.71 -2.56
N GLY A 150 -47.13 -26.59 -3.23
CA GLY A 150 -48.36 -25.84 -3.00
C GLY A 150 -48.39 -25.01 -1.70
N ILE A 151 -47.24 -24.82 -1.05
CA ILE A 151 -47.10 -23.98 0.14
C ILE A 151 -46.32 -22.71 -0.18
N GLY A 152 -46.72 -21.59 0.42
CA GLY A 152 -46.11 -20.28 0.20
C GLY A 152 -45.03 -19.96 1.22
N PHE A 153 -43.94 -19.36 0.76
CA PHE A 153 -42.85 -18.85 1.58
C PHE A 153 -43.00 -17.35 1.83
N THR A 154 -42.61 -16.91 3.01
CA THR A 154 -42.40 -15.50 3.33
C THR A 154 -40.92 -15.21 3.38
N TRP A 155 -40.49 -14.18 2.66
CA TRP A 155 -39.09 -13.82 2.50
C TRP A 155 -38.76 -12.54 3.24
N VAL A 156 -37.60 -12.50 3.90
CA VAL A 156 -37.10 -11.28 4.54
C VAL A 156 -35.58 -11.21 4.43
N SER A 157 -35.07 -10.02 4.11
CA SER A 157 -33.64 -9.72 4.25
C SER A 157 -33.38 -9.24 5.67
N ARG A 158 -32.35 -9.77 6.33
CA ARG A 158 -31.93 -9.28 7.65
C ARG A 158 -31.34 -7.88 7.60
N ASP A 159 -30.83 -7.46 6.44
CA ASP A 159 -30.35 -6.11 6.21
C ASP A 159 -30.75 -5.62 4.80
N PRO A 160 -31.90 -4.92 4.68
CA PRO A 160 -32.34 -4.31 3.43
C PRO A 160 -31.39 -3.23 2.87
N GLY A 161 -30.46 -2.71 3.68
CA GLY A 161 -29.41 -1.80 3.23
C GLY A 161 -28.33 -2.48 2.39
N ILE A 162 -28.18 -3.81 2.51
CA ILE A 162 -27.24 -4.62 1.73
C ILE A 162 -27.95 -5.32 0.57
N VAL A 163 -29.00 -6.09 0.84
CA VAL A 163 -29.84 -6.70 -0.21
C VAL A 163 -31.32 -6.53 0.10
N THR A 164 -32.12 -6.20 -0.91
CA THR A 164 -33.58 -6.28 -0.83
C THR A 164 -34.06 -7.63 -1.36
N VAL A 165 -35.22 -8.06 -0.89
CA VAL A 165 -35.88 -9.27 -1.36
C VAL A 165 -37.29 -8.91 -1.78
N ALA A 166 -37.63 -9.22 -3.03
CA ALA A 166 -38.97 -9.08 -3.58
C ALA A 166 -39.53 -10.47 -3.84
N ASP A 167 -40.74 -10.72 -3.33
CA ASP A 167 -41.45 -11.95 -3.64
C ASP A 167 -41.71 -12.02 -5.16
N SER A 168 -41.30 -13.13 -5.79
CA SER A 168 -41.46 -13.38 -7.23
C SER A 168 -42.33 -14.60 -7.51
N GLY A 169 -42.87 -15.23 -6.46
CA GLY A 169 -43.69 -16.42 -6.56
C GLY A 169 -43.66 -17.24 -5.26
N SER A 170 -44.57 -18.20 -5.14
CA SER A 170 -44.82 -18.95 -3.91
C SER A 170 -43.58 -19.58 -3.26
N HIS A 171 -42.54 -19.91 -4.04
CA HIS A 171 -41.29 -20.51 -3.57
C HIS A 171 -40.01 -19.81 -4.09
N ALA A 172 -40.14 -18.62 -4.68
CA ALA A 172 -39.02 -17.92 -5.32
C ALA A 172 -39.04 -16.42 -5.00
N ALA A 173 -37.87 -15.84 -4.78
CA ALA A 173 -37.70 -14.41 -4.57
C ALA A 173 -36.59 -13.84 -5.45
N ILE A 174 -36.75 -12.59 -5.88
CA ILE A 174 -35.69 -11.81 -6.50
C ILE A 174 -34.92 -11.13 -5.36
N VAL A 175 -33.63 -11.45 -5.25
CA VAL A 175 -32.69 -10.80 -4.34
C VAL A 175 -31.89 -9.78 -5.13
N ALA A 176 -31.93 -8.51 -4.70
CA ALA A 176 -31.28 -7.40 -5.40
C ALA A 176 -30.27 -6.69 -4.48
N ALA A 177 -29.07 -6.45 -4.98
CA ALA A 177 -28.02 -5.73 -4.27
C ALA A 177 -28.34 -4.23 -4.14
N VAL A 178 -28.27 -3.70 -2.92
CA VAL A 178 -28.47 -2.29 -2.58
C VAL A 178 -27.21 -1.64 -2.02
N GLY A 179 -26.47 -2.39 -1.19
CA GLY A 179 -25.25 -1.95 -0.54
C GLY A 179 -24.23 -3.09 -0.45
N TYR A 180 -22.98 -2.73 -0.22
CA TYR A 180 -21.88 -3.68 -0.14
C TYR A 180 -21.77 -4.27 1.26
N GLY A 181 -21.47 -5.56 1.35
CA GLY A 181 -21.37 -6.27 2.62
C GLY A 181 -21.95 -7.67 2.55
N THR A 182 -22.21 -8.25 3.72
CA THR A 182 -22.79 -9.59 3.85
C THR A 182 -24.02 -9.54 4.74
N THR A 183 -25.08 -10.25 4.36
CA THR A 183 -26.29 -10.39 5.16
C THR A 183 -26.93 -11.76 4.93
N GLN A 184 -28.09 -12.00 5.53
CA GLN A 184 -28.85 -13.23 5.38
C GLN A 184 -30.23 -12.94 4.77
N VAL A 185 -30.63 -13.78 3.82
CA VAL A 185 -32.00 -13.84 3.32
C VAL A 185 -32.68 -15.02 3.99
N VAL A 186 -33.78 -14.75 4.70
CA VAL A 186 -34.53 -15.74 5.47
C VAL A 186 -35.80 -16.10 4.70
N ALA A 187 -36.05 -17.40 4.55
CA ALA A 187 -37.32 -17.91 4.06
C ALA A 187 -38.06 -18.57 5.22
N THR A 188 -39.34 -18.25 5.38
CA THR A 188 -40.21 -18.85 6.39
C THR A 188 -41.40 -19.51 5.72
N VAL A 189 -41.64 -20.78 6.03
CA VAL A 189 -42.82 -21.52 5.59
C VAL A 189 -43.28 -22.41 6.74
N ASP A 190 -44.59 -22.42 7.00
CA ASP A 190 -45.16 -23.20 8.11
C ASP A 190 -44.42 -22.98 9.46
N ARG A 191 -44.04 -21.72 9.73
CA ARG A 191 -43.26 -21.28 10.90
C ARG A 191 -41.91 -21.98 11.10
N VAL A 192 -41.42 -22.69 10.09
CA VAL A 192 -40.03 -23.11 9.99
C VAL A 192 -39.32 -22.02 9.20
N SER A 193 -38.21 -21.54 9.74
CA SER A 193 -37.38 -20.53 9.10
C SER A 193 -35.99 -21.10 8.89
N ASP A 194 -35.41 -20.78 7.74
CA ASP A 194 -34.01 -21.05 7.44
C ASP A 194 -33.45 -19.84 6.67
N SER A 195 -32.13 -19.77 6.52
CA SER A 195 -31.48 -18.63 5.89
C SER A 195 -30.32 -19.01 4.99
N VAL A 196 -30.12 -18.22 3.93
CA VAL A 196 -28.95 -18.26 3.06
C VAL A 196 -28.14 -16.97 3.20
N THR A 197 -26.82 -17.08 3.16
CA THR A 197 -25.91 -15.93 3.15
C THR A 197 -25.91 -15.28 1.77
N ALA A 198 -25.99 -13.94 1.76
CA ALA A 198 -25.82 -13.12 0.57
C ALA A 198 -24.66 -12.14 0.77
N SER A 199 -23.68 -12.15 -0.13
CA SER A 199 -22.58 -11.20 -0.21
C SER A 199 -22.73 -10.30 -1.44
N VAL A 200 -22.44 -9.02 -1.24
CA VAL A 200 -22.32 -8.03 -2.32
C VAL A 200 -20.91 -7.46 -2.23
N GLU A 201 -20.06 -7.83 -3.17
CA GLU A 201 -18.67 -7.40 -3.26
C GLU A 201 -18.54 -6.16 -4.16
N GLN A 202 -17.45 -5.41 -3.98
CA GLN A 202 -17.03 -4.34 -4.89
C GLN A 202 -15.99 -4.91 -5.85
N VAL A 203 -16.41 -5.45 -6.98
CA VAL A 203 -15.48 -6.00 -7.98
C VAL A 203 -15.15 -4.94 -9.04
N PRO A 204 -13.86 -4.63 -9.27
CA PRO A 204 -13.46 -3.76 -10.38
C PRO A 204 -13.90 -4.34 -11.73
N ALA A 205 -14.67 -3.57 -12.51
CA ALA A 205 -14.99 -3.89 -13.89
C ALA A 205 -14.15 -3.07 -14.87
N THR A 206 -13.86 -1.81 -14.52
CA THR A 206 -12.97 -0.95 -15.29
C THR A 206 -12.01 -0.21 -14.38
N VAL A 207 -10.92 0.30 -14.95
CA VAL A 207 -9.93 1.10 -14.23
C VAL A 207 -9.45 2.27 -15.10
N SER A 208 -9.26 3.41 -14.46
CA SER A 208 -8.66 4.60 -15.07
C SER A 208 -7.62 5.21 -14.14
N THR A 209 -6.83 6.15 -14.64
CA THR A 209 -5.85 6.89 -13.84
C THR A 209 -6.20 8.37 -13.79
N VAL A 210 -5.88 9.01 -12.67
CA VAL A 210 -5.87 10.47 -12.52
C VAL A 210 -4.43 10.91 -12.24
N PRO A 211 -3.85 11.82 -13.05
CA PRO A 211 -4.45 12.42 -14.24
C PRO A 211 -4.61 11.41 -15.39
N SER A 212 -5.46 11.76 -16.37
CA SER A 212 -5.72 10.93 -17.56
C SER A 212 -4.62 11.04 -18.62
N SER A 213 -3.75 12.04 -18.50
CA SER A 213 -2.52 12.28 -19.25
C SER A 213 -1.48 12.96 -18.35
N PHE A 214 -0.20 12.78 -18.66
CA PHE A 214 0.92 13.38 -17.93
C PHE A 214 1.62 14.42 -18.81
N SER A 215 2.04 15.53 -18.21
CA SER A 215 2.96 16.46 -18.87
C SER A 215 4.36 15.84 -18.94
N THR A 216 5.15 16.27 -19.92
CA THR A 216 6.54 15.85 -20.05
C THR A 216 7.34 16.28 -18.83
N LEU A 217 8.06 15.33 -18.22
CA LEU A 217 9.00 15.61 -17.14
C LEU A 217 10.33 16.08 -17.73
N THR A 218 10.77 17.27 -17.33
CA THR A 218 11.92 17.96 -17.96
C THR A 218 13.22 17.89 -17.15
N ALA A 219 13.26 17.11 -16.09
CA ALA A 219 14.42 16.94 -15.21
C ALA A 219 14.38 15.56 -14.57
N PHE A 220 15.54 14.96 -14.33
CA PHE A 220 15.63 13.71 -13.59
C PHE A 220 15.31 13.94 -12.10
N GLY A 221 14.72 12.93 -11.46
CA GLY A 221 14.18 13.06 -10.10
C GLY A 221 12.87 13.85 -10.00
N ARG A 222 12.43 14.54 -11.06
CA ARG A 222 11.12 15.20 -11.09
C ARG A 222 10.01 14.14 -11.03
N SER A 223 8.99 14.41 -10.22
CA SER A 223 7.93 13.44 -9.97
C SER A 223 6.53 14.00 -10.17
N VAL A 224 5.60 13.12 -10.51
CA VAL A 224 4.15 13.36 -10.56
C VAL A 224 3.42 12.26 -9.79
N GLN A 225 2.18 12.53 -9.40
CA GLN A 225 1.32 11.52 -8.76
C GLN A 225 0.40 10.88 -9.80
N ALA A 226 0.15 9.59 -9.64
CA ALA A 226 -0.85 8.85 -10.40
C ALA A 226 -1.77 8.10 -9.43
N THR A 227 -3.07 8.38 -9.51
CA THR A 227 -4.10 7.75 -8.68
C THR A 227 -4.94 6.79 -9.52
N CYS A 228 -5.19 5.60 -8.99
CA CYS A 228 -5.98 4.58 -9.64
C CYS A 228 -7.46 4.72 -9.27
N ILE A 229 -8.33 4.76 -10.26
CA ILE A 229 -9.78 4.81 -10.07
C ILE A 229 -10.39 3.54 -10.65
N ALA A 230 -10.70 2.59 -9.77
CA ALA A 230 -11.43 1.37 -10.11
C ALA A 230 -12.93 1.61 -10.01
N VAL A 231 -13.69 1.09 -10.98
CA VAL A 231 -15.13 1.29 -11.09
C VAL A 231 -15.81 -0.05 -11.30
N THR A 232 -16.93 -0.28 -10.61
CA THR A 232 -17.76 -1.50 -10.74
C THR A 232 -18.53 -1.52 -12.06
N ALA A 233 -19.19 -2.64 -12.37
CA ALA A 233 -20.05 -2.75 -13.55
C ALA A 233 -21.26 -1.78 -13.51
N SER A 234 -21.71 -1.41 -12.30
CA SER A 234 -22.76 -0.42 -12.06
C SER A 234 -22.32 1.03 -12.28
N GLY A 235 -21.02 1.29 -12.46
CA GLY A 235 -20.47 2.65 -12.62
C GLY A 235 -20.02 3.31 -11.32
N ASP A 236 -20.10 2.62 -10.18
CA ASP A 236 -19.68 3.14 -8.88
C ASP A 236 -18.16 3.05 -8.72
N THR A 237 -17.51 4.11 -8.22
CA THR A 237 -16.09 4.07 -7.87
C THR A 237 -15.86 3.23 -6.62
N ILE A 238 -14.79 2.42 -6.60
CA ILE A 238 -14.35 1.66 -5.43
C ILE A 238 -13.40 2.55 -4.60
N PRO A 239 -13.82 3.05 -3.42
CA PRO A 239 -13.02 3.99 -2.66
C PRO A 239 -11.70 3.38 -2.19
N ASN A 240 -10.60 4.13 -2.30
CA ASN A 240 -9.26 3.71 -1.88
C ASN A 240 -8.80 2.36 -2.45
N HIS A 241 -9.32 1.96 -3.62
CA HIS A 241 -8.93 0.71 -4.25
C HIS A 241 -7.43 0.71 -4.53
N LEU A 242 -6.75 -0.35 -4.08
CA LEU A 242 -5.32 -0.52 -4.30
C LEU A 242 -5.10 -1.10 -5.69
N CYS A 243 -4.20 -0.49 -6.46
CA CYS A 243 -3.79 -1.01 -7.75
C CYS A 243 -2.33 -1.45 -7.70
N ASN A 244 -2.04 -2.49 -8.46
CA ASN A 244 -0.65 -2.89 -8.73
C ASN A 244 -0.14 -2.03 -9.90
N TRP A 245 0.87 -1.23 -9.60
CA TRP A 245 1.53 -0.33 -10.53
C TRP A 245 2.79 -0.98 -11.07
N SER A 246 3.00 -0.86 -12.38
CA SER A 246 4.20 -1.31 -13.06
C SER A 246 4.61 -0.35 -14.16
N VAL A 247 5.86 -0.44 -14.60
CA VAL A 247 6.39 0.30 -15.75
C VAL A 247 6.69 -0.72 -16.85
N LEU A 248 6.07 -0.56 -18.03
CA LEU A 248 6.21 -1.52 -19.13
C LEU A 248 7.61 -1.49 -19.77
N SER A 249 8.30 -0.36 -19.69
CA SER A 249 9.69 -0.19 -20.13
C SER A 249 10.51 0.50 -19.04
N ALA A 250 11.36 -0.28 -18.36
CA ALA A 250 12.25 0.24 -17.34
C ALA A 250 13.25 1.25 -17.93
N GLY A 251 13.77 2.14 -17.08
CA GLY A 251 14.84 3.07 -17.43
C GLY A 251 14.40 4.49 -17.79
N VAL A 252 13.09 4.75 -17.95
CA VAL A 252 12.56 6.11 -18.20
C VAL A 252 11.92 6.71 -16.95
N VAL A 253 11.00 5.96 -16.33
CA VAL A 253 10.36 6.33 -15.06
C VAL A 253 10.40 5.18 -14.07
N ALA A 254 10.31 5.50 -12.78
CA ALA A 254 10.10 4.55 -11.70
C ALA A 254 8.79 4.85 -10.97
N VAL A 255 8.14 3.83 -10.41
CA VAL A 255 6.92 3.96 -9.60
C VAL A 255 7.16 3.48 -8.18
N ASN A 256 6.70 4.24 -7.19
CA ASN A 256 6.77 3.86 -5.78
C ASN A 256 5.63 4.53 -4.98
N PRO A 257 4.86 3.77 -4.17
CA PRO A 257 4.88 2.31 -4.02
C PRO A 257 4.22 1.55 -5.18
N ALA A 258 4.65 0.31 -5.42
CA ALA A 258 4.11 -0.55 -6.49
C ALA A 258 2.70 -1.07 -6.22
N THR A 259 2.20 -1.02 -4.97
CA THR A 259 0.82 -1.37 -4.64
C THR A 259 0.23 -0.28 -3.77
N ALA A 260 -0.62 0.57 -4.37
CA ALA A 260 -1.30 1.66 -3.67
C ALA A 260 -2.47 2.22 -4.48
N HIS A 261 -3.34 2.97 -3.79
CA HIS A 261 -4.34 3.81 -4.44
C HIS A 261 -3.68 4.93 -5.28
N THR A 262 -2.62 5.53 -4.75
CA THR A 262 -1.80 6.55 -5.42
C THR A 262 -0.32 6.16 -5.39
N THR A 263 0.36 6.26 -6.52
CA THR A 263 1.81 6.07 -6.64
C THR A 263 2.50 7.36 -7.09
N THR A 264 3.74 7.53 -6.65
CA THR A 264 4.64 8.54 -7.23
C THR A 264 5.32 7.96 -8.46
N VAL A 265 5.32 8.72 -9.56
CA VAL A 265 6.04 8.41 -10.80
C VAL A 265 7.20 9.38 -10.91
N THR A 266 8.43 8.87 -10.93
CA THR A 266 9.67 9.68 -10.91
C THR A 266 10.46 9.48 -12.18
N ALA A 267 10.92 10.56 -12.81
CA ALA A 267 11.81 10.52 -13.97
C ALA A 267 13.20 9.99 -13.60
N VAL A 268 13.69 9.00 -14.37
CA VAL A 268 15.02 8.38 -14.18
C VAL A 268 15.86 8.32 -15.45
N GLY A 269 15.26 8.51 -16.64
CA GLY A 269 15.97 8.56 -17.91
C GLY A 269 15.09 9.12 -19.02
N ASN A 270 15.67 9.53 -20.14
CA ASN A 270 14.96 10.13 -21.26
C ASN A 270 14.16 9.08 -22.07
N GLY A 271 13.08 9.55 -22.70
CA GLY A 271 12.22 8.74 -23.56
C GLY A 271 10.77 8.71 -23.09
N THR A 272 10.00 7.75 -23.60
CA THR A 272 8.60 7.54 -23.19
C THR A 272 8.44 6.12 -22.66
N ALA A 273 7.86 5.99 -21.47
CA ALA A 273 7.46 4.70 -20.91
C ALA A 273 6.00 4.73 -20.48
N SER A 274 5.34 3.58 -20.57
CA SER A 274 3.97 3.45 -20.11
C SER A 274 3.95 2.93 -18.67
N ILE A 275 3.26 3.65 -17.79
CA ILE A 275 2.87 3.13 -16.49
C ILE A 275 1.56 2.36 -16.66
N GLN A 276 1.44 1.21 -16.00
CA GLN A 276 0.24 0.40 -15.98
C GLN A 276 -0.30 0.34 -14.55
N ALA A 277 -1.60 0.55 -14.39
CA ALA A 277 -2.33 0.28 -13.15
C ALA A 277 -3.26 -0.91 -13.36
N GLN A 278 -3.14 -1.92 -12.51
CA GLN A 278 -4.00 -3.09 -12.49
C GLN A 278 -4.88 -3.08 -11.25
N ALA A 279 -6.20 -3.00 -11.43
CA ALA A 279 -7.17 -3.05 -10.33
C ALA A 279 -7.58 -4.48 -9.96
N ALA A 280 -7.63 -5.39 -10.94
CA ALA A 280 -7.90 -6.81 -10.78
C ALA A 280 -7.30 -7.59 -11.97
N ALA A 281 -7.31 -8.92 -11.93
CA ALA A 281 -6.86 -9.73 -13.05
C ALA A 281 -7.62 -9.36 -14.33
N GLY A 282 -6.90 -8.98 -15.39
CA GLY A 282 -7.49 -8.52 -16.66
C GLY A 282 -8.04 -7.09 -16.68
N VAL A 283 -8.16 -6.42 -15.52
CA VAL A 283 -8.67 -5.04 -15.40
C VAL A 283 -7.49 -4.08 -15.26
N VAL A 284 -6.99 -3.61 -16.41
CA VAL A 284 -5.77 -2.79 -16.51
C VAL A 284 -6.02 -1.50 -17.28
N THR A 285 -5.26 -0.47 -16.96
CA THR A 285 -5.13 0.76 -17.77
C THR A 285 -3.67 1.12 -17.91
N SER A 286 -3.31 1.74 -19.04
CA SER A 286 -1.94 2.10 -19.36
C SER A 286 -1.90 3.56 -19.80
N LYS A 287 -0.94 4.32 -19.26
CA LYS A 287 -0.71 5.72 -19.64
C LYS A 287 0.76 5.99 -19.96
N PRO A 288 1.06 6.64 -21.09
CA PRO A 288 2.42 7.04 -21.39
C PRO A 288 2.83 8.20 -20.48
N VAL A 289 4.09 8.17 -20.06
CA VAL A 289 4.80 9.25 -19.38
C VAL A 289 6.08 9.51 -20.17
N THR A 290 6.25 10.75 -20.61
CA THR A 290 7.44 11.18 -21.36
C THR A 290 8.39 11.94 -20.46
N VAL A 291 9.66 11.59 -20.52
CA VAL A 291 10.77 12.31 -19.91
C VAL A 291 11.64 12.84 -21.04
N ASN A 292 11.86 14.15 -21.03
CA ASN A 292 12.78 14.82 -21.93
C ASN A 292 13.54 15.83 -21.09
N GLN A 293 14.66 15.40 -20.51
CA GLN A 293 15.51 16.24 -19.69
C GLN A 293 15.94 17.47 -20.49
N VAL A 294 15.80 18.66 -19.90
CA VAL A 294 16.13 19.91 -20.57
C VAL A 294 17.23 20.61 -19.79
N PRO A 295 18.34 21.00 -20.45
CA PRO A 295 19.34 21.86 -19.86
C PRO A 295 18.72 23.14 -19.32
N LYS A 296 19.04 23.46 -18.08
CA LYS A 296 18.65 24.71 -17.44
C LYS A 296 19.83 25.62 -17.21
N THR A 297 20.96 25.05 -16.81
CA THR A 297 22.16 25.77 -16.42
C THR A 297 23.37 25.18 -17.13
N VAL A 298 24.24 26.04 -17.66
CA VAL A 298 25.58 25.67 -18.11
C VAL A 298 26.59 26.35 -17.19
N VAL A 299 27.59 25.62 -16.71
CA VAL A 299 28.69 26.15 -15.91
C VAL A 299 30.00 25.86 -16.63
N ILE A 300 30.71 26.92 -17.02
CA ILE A 300 32.02 26.80 -17.68
C ILE A 300 33.14 26.88 -16.64
N SER A 301 34.10 25.97 -16.72
CA SER A 301 35.40 26.03 -16.03
C SER A 301 36.54 26.05 -17.05
N PRO A 302 37.68 26.71 -16.76
CA PRO A 302 37.98 27.46 -15.54
C PRO A 302 37.25 28.82 -15.43
N ALA A 303 37.07 29.31 -14.20
CA ALA A 303 36.42 30.62 -13.93
C ALA A 303 37.05 31.41 -12.78
N ASN A 304 37.34 32.69 -12.95
CA ASN A 304 37.81 33.59 -11.90
C ASN A 304 36.68 34.37 -11.23
N PHE A 305 37.03 35.11 -10.18
CA PHE A 305 36.12 36.09 -9.58
C PHE A 305 36.05 37.36 -10.45
N GLY A 306 34.84 37.77 -10.84
CA GLY A 306 34.61 38.99 -11.62
C GLY A 306 35.02 38.85 -13.09
N THR A 307 35.11 39.98 -13.79
CA THR A 307 35.50 40.06 -15.21
C THR A 307 36.87 40.76 -15.37
N PRO A 308 37.77 40.27 -16.25
CA PRO A 308 37.63 39.11 -17.13
C PRO A 308 37.61 37.78 -16.38
N ASP A 309 36.86 36.80 -16.92
CA ASP A 309 36.67 35.50 -16.28
C ASP A 309 37.96 34.67 -16.22
N VAL A 310 38.88 34.83 -17.18
CA VAL A 310 40.20 34.18 -17.17
C VAL A 310 41.22 35.01 -17.94
N THR A 311 42.51 34.83 -17.64
CA THR A 311 43.61 35.42 -18.41
C THR A 311 44.58 34.36 -18.90
N MET A 312 44.72 34.27 -20.22
CA MET A 312 45.63 33.38 -20.94
C MET A 312 46.73 34.19 -21.63
N THR A 313 47.86 33.55 -21.91
CA THR A 313 48.94 34.16 -22.70
C THR A 313 48.67 34.01 -24.20
N THR A 314 49.35 34.79 -25.04
CA THR A 314 49.33 34.57 -26.50
C THR A 314 49.90 33.19 -26.85
N ASN A 315 49.36 32.58 -27.92
CA ASN A 315 49.76 31.25 -28.41
C ASN A 315 49.68 30.13 -27.35
N GLN A 316 48.70 30.22 -26.45
CA GLN A 316 48.45 29.25 -25.41
C GLN A 316 47.26 28.36 -25.78
N SER A 317 47.31 27.09 -25.39
CA SER A 317 46.14 26.21 -25.35
C SER A 317 45.84 25.78 -23.93
N ALA A 318 44.57 25.79 -23.54
CA ALA A 318 44.12 25.27 -22.25
C ALA A 318 42.74 24.59 -22.36
N PRO A 319 42.48 23.56 -21.54
CA PRO A 319 41.19 22.87 -21.54
C PRO A 319 40.12 23.71 -20.82
N PHE A 320 38.92 23.74 -21.39
CA PHE A 320 37.71 24.29 -20.79
C PHE A 320 36.64 23.19 -20.77
N PHE A 321 35.86 23.17 -19.70
CA PHE A 321 34.81 22.18 -19.47
C PHE A 321 33.49 22.90 -19.23
N ALA A 322 32.38 22.30 -19.68
CA ALA A 322 31.02 22.73 -19.44
C ALA A 322 30.26 21.65 -18.67
N ALA A 323 29.82 21.97 -17.46
CA ALA A 323 28.83 21.16 -16.76
C ALA A 323 27.43 21.65 -17.15
N VAL A 324 26.63 20.76 -17.73
CA VAL A 324 25.25 21.04 -18.12
C VAL A 324 24.32 20.40 -17.09
N LEU A 325 23.47 21.20 -16.48
CA LEU A 325 22.56 20.79 -15.40
C LEU A 325 21.12 21.07 -15.78
N ASP A 326 20.22 20.17 -15.40
CA ASP A 326 18.78 20.38 -15.50
C ASP A 326 18.23 21.28 -14.38
N SER A 327 16.92 21.46 -14.31
CA SER A 327 16.28 22.33 -13.32
C SER A 327 16.34 21.83 -11.86
N LEU A 328 16.82 20.60 -11.65
CA LEU A 328 17.02 19.99 -10.34
C LEU A 328 18.51 19.70 -10.07
N ASP A 329 19.40 20.39 -10.81
CA ASP A 329 20.86 20.27 -10.70
C ASP A 329 21.43 18.87 -11.00
N HIS A 330 20.67 18.02 -11.72
CA HIS A 330 21.21 16.76 -12.23
C HIS A 330 21.94 16.98 -13.57
N PRO A 331 23.04 16.25 -13.84
CA PRO A 331 23.72 16.30 -15.14
C PRO A 331 22.79 15.97 -16.30
N ALA A 332 22.78 16.81 -17.33
CA ALA A 332 22.05 16.59 -18.58
C ALA A 332 23.03 16.13 -19.66
N LEU A 333 23.13 14.81 -19.84
CA LEU A 333 24.23 14.15 -20.59
C LEU A 333 23.98 14.03 -22.10
N GLU A 334 22.78 14.32 -22.58
CA GLU A 334 22.40 14.08 -23.99
C GLU A 334 22.56 15.31 -24.91
N ASP A 335 22.83 16.49 -24.36
CA ASP A 335 23.03 17.69 -25.16
C ASP A 335 24.51 17.87 -25.53
N SER A 336 24.80 17.92 -26.83
CA SER A 336 26.11 18.35 -27.31
C SER A 336 26.31 19.83 -26.98
N VAL A 337 27.42 20.14 -26.30
CA VAL A 337 27.78 21.53 -26.03
C VAL A 337 28.40 22.14 -27.28
N VAL A 338 27.77 23.19 -27.80
CA VAL A 338 28.30 23.98 -28.91
C VAL A 338 29.12 25.15 -28.35
N TRP A 339 30.39 25.21 -28.75
CA TRP A 339 31.31 26.26 -28.33
C TRP A 339 31.50 27.30 -29.44
N THR A 340 31.35 28.58 -29.11
CA THR A 340 31.60 29.70 -30.04
C THR A 340 32.49 30.76 -29.40
N SER A 341 33.09 31.60 -30.25
CA SER A 341 33.87 32.76 -29.82
C SER A 341 33.33 34.03 -30.48
N SER A 342 33.27 35.12 -29.72
CA SER A 342 32.99 36.45 -30.27
C SER A 342 34.11 37.00 -31.15
N ASP A 343 35.34 36.49 -31.00
CA ASP A 343 36.50 36.88 -31.79
C ASP A 343 37.50 35.70 -31.87
N SER A 344 37.35 34.88 -32.91
CA SER A 344 38.20 33.71 -33.16
C SER A 344 39.64 34.06 -33.52
N THR A 345 39.96 35.34 -33.80
CA THR A 345 41.33 35.78 -34.04
C THR A 345 42.14 35.97 -32.75
N ARG A 346 41.46 36.03 -31.60
CA ARG A 346 42.07 36.18 -30.26
C ARG A 346 42.05 34.88 -29.49
N ALA A 347 40.87 34.28 -29.35
CA ALA A 347 40.68 33.00 -28.70
C ALA A 347 39.62 32.19 -29.45
N SER A 348 39.92 30.96 -29.80
CA SER A 348 39.00 30.07 -30.50
C SER A 348 38.88 28.73 -29.78
N PRO A 349 37.67 28.18 -29.62
CA PRO A 349 37.51 26.78 -29.27
C PRO A 349 38.02 25.89 -30.42
N ALA A 350 38.51 24.71 -30.06
CA ALA A 350 38.94 23.70 -31.01
C ALA A 350 37.76 23.20 -31.85
N ALA A 351 38.03 22.88 -33.13
CA ALA A 351 37.02 22.33 -34.04
C ALA A 351 36.49 20.96 -33.59
N THR A 352 37.31 20.18 -32.88
CA THR A 352 36.94 18.90 -32.26
C THR A 352 36.75 19.11 -30.76
N ALA A 353 35.55 19.52 -30.35
CA ALA A 353 35.13 19.45 -28.96
C ALA A 353 34.58 18.05 -28.64
N THR A 354 34.72 17.61 -27.39
CA THR A 354 33.95 16.48 -26.84
C THR A 354 32.58 17.00 -26.37
N LEU A 355 31.71 16.10 -25.89
CA LEU A 355 30.35 16.47 -25.42
C LEU A 355 30.37 17.59 -24.37
N ASP A 356 31.37 17.62 -23.48
CA ASP A 356 31.43 18.49 -22.29
C ASP A 356 32.75 19.27 -22.17
N SER A 357 33.70 19.13 -23.11
CA SER A 357 34.97 19.85 -23.05
C SER A 357 35.51 20.28 -24.41
N THR A 358 36.23 21.39 -24.42
CA THR A 358 36.96 21.90 -25.57
C THR A 358 38.34 22.41 -25.16
N VAL A 359 39.23 22.56 -26.13
CA VAL A 359 40.49 23.29 -25.91
C VAL A 359 40.31 24.69 -26.47
N ILE A 360 40.51 25.71 -25.64
CA ILE A 360 40.59 27.09 -26.10
C ILE A 360 42.04 27.39 -26.46
N THR A 361 42.25 27.84 -27.69
CA THR A 361 43.55 28.29 -28.18
C THR A 361 43.52 29.80 -28.37
N THR A 362 44.49 30.49 -27.79
CA THR A 362 44.73 31.91 -28.01
C THR A 362 45.76 32.12 -29.10
N PHE A 363 45.70 33.26 -29.77
CA PHE A 363 46.61 33.61 -30.86
C PHE A 363 47.46 34.84 -30.51
N ALA A 364 48.24 35.34 -31.47
CA ALA A 364 49.19 36.42 -31.25
C ALA A 364 48.57 37.80 -30.90
N VAL A 365 47.24 37.94 -30.98
CA VAL A 365 46.54 39.22 -30.77
C VAL A 365 46.06 39.34 -29.32
N ALA A 366 46.65 40.27 -28.57
CA ALA A 366 46.25 40.57 -27.18
C ALA A 366 44.91 41.34 -27.10
N GLY A 367 44.09 41.04 -26.09
CA GLY A 367 42.76 41.61 -25.80
C GLY A 367 41.75 40.53 -25.45
N ALA A 368 40.45 40.85 -25.35
CA ALA A 368 39.44 39.93 -24.85
C ALA A 368 38.59 39.29 -25.96
N ALA A 369 38.22 38.02 -25.77
CA ALA A 369 37.18 37.34 -26.53
C ALA A 369 36.21 36.62 -25.59
N THR A 370 34.93 36.63 -25.92
CA THR A 370 33.90 35.93 -25.15
C THR A 370 33.67 34.55 -25.75
N ILE A 371 33.96 33.52 -24.97
CA ILE A 371 33.66 32.12 -25.26
C ILE A 371 32.26 31.81 -24.75
N THR A 372 31.41 31.22 -25.60
CA THR A 372 30.05 30.81 -25.24
C THR A 372 29.93 29.31 -25.37
N ALA A 373 29.40 28.65 -24.33
CA ALA A 373 29.01 27.25 -24.36
C ALA A 373 27.47 27.18 -24.33
N THR A 374 26.86 26.51 -25.31
CA THR A 374 25.42 26.38 -25.45
C THR A 374 25.03 24.90 -25.47
N ALA A 375 24.07 24.51 -24.62
CA ALA A 375 23.47 23.18 -24.56
C ALA A 375 21.95 23.34 -24.56
N GLY A 376 21.30 22.96 -25.67
CA GLY A 376 19.87 23.18 -25.86
C GLY A 376 19.45 24.65 -25.63
N PRO A 377 18.49 24.94 -24.72
CA PRO A 377 18.07 26.30 -24.40
C PRO A 377 18.96 27.02 -23.38
N ALA A 378 19.95 26.33 -22.80
CA ALA A 378 20.84 26.90 -21.79
C ALA A 378 22.17 27.31 -22.41
N SER A 379 22.75 28.41 -21.91
CA SER A 379 24.09 28.83 -22.30
C SER A 379 24.80 29.52 -21.15
N ALA A 380 26.12 29.56 -21.24
CA ALA A 380 26.98 30.34 -20.37
C ALA A 380 28.12 30.95 -21.19
N THR A 381 28.69 32.03 -20.65
CA THR A 381 29.78 32.75 -21.29
C THR A 381 30.98 32.88 -20.36
N ARG A 382 32.17 33.00 -20.96
CA ARG A 382 33.42 33.34 -20.28
C ARG A 382 34.21 34.33 -21.13
N VAL A 383 34.64 35.42 -20.53
CA VAL A 383 35.56 36.39 -21.12
C VAL A 383 36.99 35.90 -20.93
N VAL A 384 37.62 35.49 -22.02
CA VAL A 384 39.04 35.12 -22.09
C VAL A 384 39.83 36.37 -22.46
N ASN A 385 40.59 36.90 -21.49
CA ASN A 385 41.56 37.95 -21.76
C ASN A 385 42.89 37.33 -22.23
N VAL A 386 43.40 37.80 -23.36
CA VAL A 386 44.67 37.36 -23.95
C VAL A 386 45.74 38.42 -23.67
N SER A 387 46.79 38.04 -22.94
CA SER A 387 47.93 38.89 -22.60
C SER A 387 49.19 38.44 -23.32
N ALA A 388 50.02 39.37 -23.79
CA ALA A 388 51.34 39.04 -24.33
C ALA A 388 52.35 38.68 -23.22
N THR A 389 52.15 39.23 -22.02
CA THR A 389 53.02 38.97 -20.86
C THR A 389 52.45 37.85 -19.99
N PRO A 390 53.21 36.75 -19.77
CA PRO A 390 52.83 35.72 -18.82
C PRO A 390 52.92 36.23 -17.39
N ILE A 391 52.14 35.61 -16.51
CA ILE A 391 52.27 35.81 -15.06
C ILE A 391 53.59 35.15 -14.62
N SER A 392 54.42 35.88 -13.87
CA SER A 392 55.67 35.37 -13.35
C SER A 392 55.46 34.67 -12.02
N PHE A 393 56.01 33.47 -11.89
CA PHE A 393 56.05 32.81 -10.60
C PHE A 393 56.86 33.60 -9.58
N ALA A 394 58.03 34.10 -9.98
CA ALA A 394 58.97 34.77 -9.07
C ALA A 394 58.46 36.14 -8.59
N THR A 395 57.88 36.96 -9.47
CA THR A 395 57.46 38.32 -9.10
C THR A 395 56.01 38.40 -8.63
N ASP A 396 55.13 37.55 -9.16
CA ASP A 396 53.69 37.71 -8.93
C ASP A 396 53.17 36.69 -7.90
N VAL A 397 53.39 35.39 -8.15
CA VAL A 397 52.87 34.32 -7.28
C VAL A 397 53.65 34.23 -5.97
N GLN A 398 54.99 34.21 -6.02
CA GLN A 398 55.82 34.17 -4.82
C GLN A 398 55.62 35.43 -3.96
N SER A 399 55.38 36.58 -4.58
CA SER A 399 55.07 37.82 -3.85
C SER A 399 53.80 37.66 -2.99
N ILE A 400 52.75 37.01 -3.52
CA ILE A 400 51.54 36.71 -2.72
C ILE A 400 51.86 35.81 -1.53
N PHE A 401 52.71 34.80 -1.71
CA PHE A 401 53.12 33.93 -0.59
C PHE A 401 53.91 34.69 0.48
N ASN A 402 54.73 35.66 0.07
CA ASN A 402 55.55 36.46 0.97
C ASN A 402 54.77 37.58 1.69
N THR A 403 53.72 38.11 1.06
CA THR A 403 53.05 39.35 1.50
C THR A 403 51.60 39.18 1.96
N SER A 404 51.05 37.97 1.86
CA SER A 404 49.76 37.61 2.48
C SER A 404 49.76 37.92 3.98
N THR A 405 48.58 38.03 4.58
CA THR A 405 48.44 38.33 6.02
C THR A 405 47.58 37.25 6.71
N PRO A 406 48.18 36.37 7.53
CA PRO A 406 49.62 36.20 7.74
C PRO A 406 50.34 35.69 6.47
N PRO A 407 51.66 35.95 6.30
CA PRO A 407 52.41 35.43 5.17
C PRO A 407 52.34 33.90 5.12
N CYS A 408 51.99 33.35 3.95
CA CYS A 408 51.96 31.91 3.74
C CYS A 408 53.31 31.25 4.10
N THR A 409 54.42 31.96 3.87
CA THR A 409 55.77 31.50 4.20
C THR A 409 56.01 31.30 5.70
N ASN A 410 55.31 32.04 6.57
CA ASN A 410 55.42 31.89 8.02
C ASN A 410 54.76 30.59 8.50
N CYS A 411 53.66 30.20 7.88
CA CYS A 411 52.96 28.95 8.20
C CYS A 411 53.59 27.74 7.49
N HIS A 412 54.20 27.94 6.32
CA HIS A 412 54.77 26.88 5.48
C HIS A 412 56.27 27.07 5.19
N PRO A 413 57.16 27.06 6.20
CA PRO A 413 58.61 26.94 5.96
C PRO A 413 59.03 25.50 5.64
N SER A 414 58.22 24.51 6.02
CA SER A 414 58.30 23.08 5.67
C SER A 414 57.09 22.27 6.17
N ALA A 415 56.06 22.93 6.71
CA ALA A 415 54.90 22.29 7.33
C ALA A 415 54.08 21.48 6.32
N ALA A 416 53.52 20.35 6.75
CA ALA A 416 52.74 19.43 5.91
C ALA A 416 53.46 18.96 4.62
N GLY A 417 54.80 18.92 4.64
CA GLY A 417 55.61 18.59 3.47
C GLY A 417 55.54 19.67 2.38
N MET A 418 55.32 20.92 2.76
CA MET A 418 55.26 22.07 1.86
C MET A 418 56.19 23.17 2.38
N ASN A 419 57.09 23.64 1.51
CA ASN A 419 57.90 24.81 1.77
C ASN A 419 57.54 25.89 0.74
N LEU A 420 56.94 27.00 1.18
CA LEU A 420 56.54 28.13 0.33
C LEU A 420 57.58 29.26 0.29
N THR A 421 58.73 29.12 0.95
CA THR A 421 59.78 30.14 0.92
C THR A 421 60.38 30.29 -0.47
N THR A 422 60.85 31.50 -0.78
CA THR A 422 61.56 31.81 -2.03
C THR A 422 62.63 30.76 -2.34
N GLY A 423 62.64 30.25 -3.58
CA GLY A 423 63.58 29.23 -4.04
C GLY A 423 63.14 27.77 -3.81
N SER A 424 62.16 27.51 -2.93
CA SER A 424 61.67 26.13 -2.63
C SER A 424 60.20 25.89 -3.00
N SER A 425 59.41 26.98 -3.07
CA SER A 425 57.96 26.98 -3.31
C SER A 425 57.52 26.22 -4.56
N TYR A 426 58.14 26.49 -5.72
CA TYR A 426 57.72 25.90 -7.00
C TYR A 426 57.72 24.36 -6.96
N ALA A 427 58.87 23.78 -6.61
CA ALA A 427 59.05 22.33 -6.53
C ALA A 427 58.16 21.69 -5.44
N SER A 428 57.79 22.46 -4.41
CA SER A 428 56.92 22.01 -3.32
C SER A 428 55.44 21.94 -3.70
N ILE A 429 54.98 22.65 -4.75
CA ILE A 429 53.55 22.76 -5.08
C ILE A 429 53.19 22.26 -6.48
N VAL A 430 54.03 22.47 -7.49
CA VAL A 430 53.70 22.10 -8.87
C VAL A 430 53.86 20.61 -9.08
N ASN A 431 52.81 19.95 -9.59
CA ASN A 431 52.74 18.50 -9.82
C ASN A 431 52.95 17.61 -8.57
N GLN A 432 52.98 18.19 -7.38
CA GLN A 432 53.04 17.46 -6.11
C GLN A 432 51.64 17.02 -5.67
N ASN A 433 51.51 15.83 -5.11
CA ASN A 433 50.24 15.38 -4.55
C ASN A 433 49.85 16.23 -3.33
N ALA A 434 48.56 16.53 -3.18
CA ALA A 434 48.07 17.13 -1.95
C ALA A 434 48.10 16.11 -0.81
N SER A 435 48.53 16.54 0.38
CA SER A 435 48.69 15.64 1.52
C SER A 435 47.34 15.12 2.04
N GLU A 436 46.32 15.97 2.01
CA GLU A 436 44.96 15.63 2.47
C GLU A 436 44.14 14.89 1.43
N VAL A 437 44.38 15.17 0.14
CA VAL A 437 43.70 14.53 -0.99
C VAL A 437 44.74 14.02 -1.98
N PRO A 438 45.37 12.85 -1.75
CA PRO A 438 46.46 12.36 -2.60
C PRO A 438 46.07 12.14 -4.07
N ALA A 439 44.78 12.00 -4.37
CA ALA A 439 44.24 11.92 -5.72
C ALA A 439 44.32 13.26 -6.50
N MET A 440 44.53 14.39 -5.82
CA MET A 440 44.68 15.71 -6.43
C MET A 440 46.13 16.21 -6.36
N LYS A 441 46.53 17.01 -7.35
CA LYS A 441 47.78 17.78 -7.27
C LYS A 441 47.53 19.09 -6.53
N ARG A 442 48.53 19.55 -5.76
CA ARG A 442 48.54 20.87 -5.12
C ARG A 442 48.36 21.96 -6.16
N VAL A 443 49.21 21.95 -7.19
CA VAL A 443 49.02 22.71 -8.43
C VAL A 443 49.09 21.73 -9.61
N ARG A 444 47.99 21.65 -10.37
CA ARG A 444 47.88 20.91 -11.63
C ARG A 444 47.94 21.93 -12.78
N PRO A 445 49.04 21.99 -13.56
CA PRO A 445 49.15 22.89 -14.70
C PRO A 445 47.93 22.84 -15.62
N PHE A 446 47.52 24.01 -16.13
CA PHE A 446 46.35 24.25 -16.99
C PHE A 446 44.98 24.00 -16.34
N MET A 447 44.92 23.50 -15.11
CA MET A 447 43.66 23.10 -14.45
C MET A 447 43.54 23.73 -13.06
N PRO A 448 43.25 25.05 -12.96
CA PRO A 448 43.12 25.73 -11.67
C PRO A 448 41.99 25.15 -10.81
N ASP A 449 40.85 24.78 -11.40
CA ASP A 449 39.71 24.19 -10.67
C ASP A 449 39.93 22.73 -10.26
N SER A 450 41.02 22.10 -10.70
CA SER A 450 41.45 20.77 -10.23
C SER A 450 42.76 20.83 -9.43
N SER A 451 43.14 22.03 -8.96
CA SER A 451 44.34 22.25 -8.14
C SER A 451 43.94 22.44 -6.68
N TYR A 452 44.42 21.57 -5.78
CA TYR A 452 44.05 21.62 -4.37
C TYR A 452 44.40 22.95 -3.69
N LEU A 453 45.51 23.60 -4.10
CA LEU A 453 45.89 24.92 -3.60
C LEU A 453 44.76 25.94 -3.80
N VAL A 454 44.10 25.93 -4.96
CA VAL A 454 43.00 26.85 -5.28
C VAL A 454 41.82 26.63 -4.33
N HIS A 455 41.46 25.37 -4.06
CA HIS A 455 40.40 25.07 -3.10
C HIS A 455 40.74 25.57 -1.69
N THR A 456 41.98 25.38 -1.24
CA THR A 456 42.39 25.84 0.11
C THR A 456 42.38 27.36 0.25
N ILE A 457 42.81 28.12 -0.76
CA ILE A 457 42.81 29.59 -0.71
C ILE A 457 41.41 30.20 -0.93
N GLN A 458 40.48 29.44 -1.53
CA GLN A 458 39.08 29.83 -1.70
C GLN A 458 38.18 29.36 -0.54
N GLY A 459 38.62 28.38 0.25
CA GLY A 459 37.84 27.80 1.34
C GLY A 459 36.87 26.70 0.89
N THR A 460 37.10 26.08 -0.27
CA THR A 460 36.25 25.03 -0.86
C THR A 460 36.86 23.63 -0.77
N GLN A 461 37.92 23.45 0.00
CA GLN A 461 38.62 22.16 0.12
C GLN A 461 37.73 20.99 0.60
N THR A 462 36.70 21.27 1.41
CA THR A 462 35.74 20.24 1.84
C THR A 462 34.86 19.72 0.70
N THR A 463 34.67 20.50 -0.37
CA THR A 463 33.89 20.07 -1.55
C THR A 463 34.64 19.06 -2.41
N VAL A 464 35.96 18.90 -2.19
CA VAL A 464 36.82 17.95 -2.91
C VAL A 464 37.41 16.88 -1.99
N GLY A 465 36.81 16.68 -0.81
CA GLY A 465 37.22 15.66 0.16
C GLY A 465 38.42 16.03 1.03
N GLY A 466 38.89 17.28 0.96
CA GLY A 466 39.89 17.82 1.88
C GLY A 466 39.29 18.25 3.22
N THR A 467 40.15 18.71 4.13
CA THR A 467 39.75 19.15 5.47
C THR A 467 40.42 20.49 5.81
N GLY A 468 40.24 20.98 7.05
CA GLY A 468 40.86 22.21 7.53
C GLY A 468 40.15 23.49 7.11
N ALA A 469 40.71 24.63 7.52
CA ALA A 469 40.16 25.97 7.26
C ALA A 469 40.78 26.61 6.00
N ARG A 470 40.12 27.66 5.50
CA ARG A 470 40.61 28.46 4.38
C ARG A 470 42.00 29.03 4.69
N MET A 471 42.88 28.99 3.70
CA MET A 471 44.23 29.57 3.77
C MET A 471 44.24 31.02 3.24
N PRO A 472 45.04 31.93 3.81
CA PRO A 472 45.94 31.73 4.96
C PRO A 472 45.18 31.42 6.26
N LEU A 473 45.74 30.52 7.09
CA LEU A 473 45.05 30.03 8.28
C LEU A 473 44.72 31.18 9.25
N GLY A 474 43.47 31.20 9.73
CA GLY A 474 43.00 32.25 10.65
C GLY A 474 42.55 33.54 9.97
N CYS A 475 42.55 33.60 8.63
CA CYS A 475 41.98 34.74 7.91
C CYS A 475 40.46 34.79 8.05
N SER A 476 39.89 36.01 8.06
CA SER A 476 38.44 36.23 8.04
C SER A 476 38.09 37.50 7.29
N GLY A 477 36.98 37.51 6.54
CA GLY A 477 36.52 38.69 5.80
C GLY A 477 37.58 39.23 4.84
N SER A 478 37.84 40.54 4.92
CA SER A 478 38.89 41.23 4.13
C SER A 478 40.31 40.83 4.50
N GLY A 479 40.52 40.09 5.60
CA GLY A 479 41.83 39.56 5.99
C GLY A 479 42.26 38.32 5.21
N CYS A 480 41.37 37.69 4.44
CA CYS A 480 41.73 36.60 3.53
C CYS A 480 42.35 37.15 2.23
N LEU A 481 43.00 36.25 1.47
CA LEU A 481 43.50 36.61 0.15
C LEU A 481 42.38 37.22 -0.70
N PRO A 482 42.59 38.43 -1.26
CA PRO A 482 41.57 39.09 -2.08
C PRO A 482 41.40 38.32 -3.38
N ASN A 483 40.21 38.45 -3.97
CA ASN A 483 39.85 37.80 -5.22
C ASN A 483 40.88 38.05 -6.34
N ALA A 484 41.46 39.24 -6.42
CA ALA A 484 42.51 39.57 -7.40
C ALA A 484 43.79 38.70 -7.23
N SER A 485 44.25 38.49 -5.99
CA SER A 485 45.41 37.62 -5.73
C SER A 485 45.10 36.16 -6.05
N ILE A 486 43.88 35.71 -5.73
CA ILE A 486 43.45 34.34 -6.08
C ILE A 486 43.35 34.19 -7.60
N ASN A 487 42.78 35.17 -8.31
CA ASN A 487 42.73 35.19 -9.77
C ASN A 487 44.13 35.15 -10.40
N LEU A 488 45.10 35.85 -9.82
CA LEU A 488 46.48 35.84 -10.30
C LEU A 488 47.10 34.43 -10.18
N ILE A 489 46.93 33.76 -9.05
CA ILE A 489 47.36 32.36 -8.87
C ILE A 489 46.62 31.44 -9.86
N ARG A 490 45.30 31.57 -9.98
CA ARG A 490 44.49 30.76 -10.89
C ARG A 490 44.91 30.92 -12.35
N ASN A 491 45.16 32.15 -12.79
CA ASN A 491 45.63 32.46 -14.14
C ASN A 491 47.06 31.94 -14.38
N TRP A 492 47.95 32.03 -13.39
CA TRP A 492 49.28 31.42 -13.50
C TRP A 492 49.19 29.90 -13.67
N ILE A 493 48.32 29.22 -12.92
CA ILE A 493 48.06 27.80 -13.09
C ILE A 493 47.49 27.52 -14.48
N LEU A 494 46.51 28.31 -14.92
CA LEU A 494 45.91 28.20 -16.25
C LEU A 494 46.95 28.35 -17.37
N GLN A 495 47.94 29.23 -17.21
CA GLN A 495 49.07 29.44 -18.12
C GLN A 495 50.12 28.31 -18.10
N GLY A 496 49.83 27.21 -17.39
CA GLY A 496 50.71 26.05 -17.30
C GLY A 496 51.63 26.04 -16.08
N ALA A 497 51.39 26.93 -15.10
CA ALA A 497 52.21 27.05 -13.89
C ALA A 497 53.71 27.17 -14.20
N LEU A 498 54.07 28.14 -15.04
CA LEU A 498 55.44 28.37 -15.50
C LEU A 498 56.39 28.75 -14.34
N GLN A 499 57.65 28.34 -14.42
CA GLN A 499 58.71 28.77 -13.49
C GLN A 499 59.58 29.85 -14.16
N ASN A 500 59.03 31.06 -14.26
CA ASN A 500 59.57 32.18 -15.04
C ASN A 500 59.90 33.42 -14.22
#